data_AF-A0A843X7N3-F1
#
_entry.id   AF-A0A843X7N3-F1
#
_cell.length_a   1.000
_cell.length_b   1.000
_cell.length_c   1.000
_cell.angle_alpha   90.00
_cell.angle_beta   90.00
_cell.angle_gamma   90.00
#
_symmetry.space_group_name_H-M   'P 1'
#
loop_
_entity.id
_entity.type
_entity.pdbx_description
1 polymer ?
#
loop_
_entity_poly.entity_id
_entity_poly.type
_entity_poly.pdbx_seq_one_letter_code
_entity_poly.pdbx_strand_id
1 'polypeptide(L)' 'MQGLVHAMQTQAQTTAALQAQVQVQAQAPAQEVGFGGVSMMERFRRMTPPFFNGESDPILAESWLRGTEKIFHSI' A
#
# COMPACT_ATOMS: atom_id res chain seq x y z
N MET A 1 -24.09 47.42 -8.02
CA MET A 1 -24.45 46.37 -7.04
C MET A 1 -24.53 44.95 -7.63
N GLN A 2 -24.35 44.73 -8.95
CA GLN A 2 -24.41 43.37 -9.54
C GLN A 2 -23.08 42.58 -9.48
N GLY A 3 -21.93 43.25 -9.33
CA GLY A 3 -20.62 42.58 -9.28
C GLY A 3 -20.37 41.75 -8.01
N LEU A 4 -20.93 42.16 -6.86
CA LEU A 4 -20.75 41.46 -5.58
C LEU A 4 -21.49 40.11 -5.55
N VAL A 5 -22.65 40.03 -6.22
CA VAL A 5 -23.44 38.78 -6.31
C VAL A 5 -22.69 37.73 -7.15
N HIS A 6 -22.04 38.16 -8.23
CA HIS A 6 -21.20 37.30 -9.05
C HIS A 6 -19.97 36.79 -8.29
N ALA A 7 -19.29 37.66 -7.54
CA ALA A 7 -18.14 37.28 -6.72
C ALA A 7 -18.51 36.25 -5.65
N MET A 8 -19.65 36.43 -4.99
CA MET A 8 -20.13 35.50 -3.96
C MET A 8 -20.56 34.15 -4.54
N GLN A 9 -21.17 34.14 -5.73
CA GLN A 9 -21.54 32.91 -6.42
C GLN A 9 -20.31 32.09 -6.85
N THR A 10 -19.28 32.76 -7.38
CA THR A 10 -18.00 32.11 -7.72
C THR A 10 -17.31 31.53 -6.49
N GLN A 11 -17.32 32.26 -5.37
CA GLN A 11 -16.74 31.77 -4.12
C GLN A 11 -17.48 30.53 -3.57
N ALA A 12 -18.82 30.53 -3.63
CA ALA A 12 -19.62 29.39 -3.21
C ALA A 12 -19.36 28.13 -4.05
N GLN A 13 -19.25 28.28 -5.38
CA GLN A 13 -18.94 27.17 -6.28
C GLN A 13 -17.54 26.60 -6.02
N THR A 14 -16.55 27.47 -5.78
CA THR A 14 -15.17 27.06 -5.50
C THR A 14 -15.10 26.27 -4.19
N THR A 15 -15.82 26.74 -3.17
CA THR A 15 -15.87 26.08 -1.85
C THR A 15 -16.56 24.71 -1.92
N ALA A 16 -17.65 24.59 -2.68
CA ALA A 16 -18.35 23.32 -2.88
C ALA A 16 -17.48 22.30 -3.64
N ALA A 17 -16.74 22.73 -4.67
CA ALA A 17 -15.85 21.86 -5.42
C ALA A 17 -14.70 21.31 -4.56
N LEU A 18 -14.13 22.14 -3.68
CA LEU A 18 -13.10 21.72 -2.71
C LEU A 18 -13.65 20.68 -1.73
N GLN A 19 -14.86 20.87 -1.20
CA GLN A 19 -15.48 19.92 -0.27
C GLN A 19 -15.77 18.57 -0.93
N ALA A 20 -16.23 18.57 -2.18
CA ALA A 20 -16.45 17.34 -2.93
C ALA A 20 -15.14 16.57 -3.17
N GLN A 21 -14.02 17.26 -3.46
CA GLN A 21 -12.71 16.61 -3.62
C GLN A 21 -12.21 15.97 -2.32
N VAL A 22 -12.41 16.61 -1.17
CA VAL A 22 -12.06 16.05 0.14
C VAL A 22 -12.89 14.80 0.45
N GLN A 23 -14.18 14.78 0.11
CA GLN A 23 -15.02 13.59 0.29
C GLN A 23 -14.58 12.41 -0.59
N VAL A 24 -14.18 12.66 -1.84
CA VAL A 24 -13.68 11.60 -2.74
C VAL A 24 -12.30 11.08 -2.27
N GLN A 25 -11.43 11.94 -1.72
CA GLN A 25 -10.17 11.51 -1.12
C GLN A 25 -10.36 10.73 0.19
N ALA A 26 -11.37 11.06 0.99
CA ALA A 26 -11.71 10.31 2.21
C ALA A 26 -12.40 8.96 1.92
N GLN A 27 -12.93 8.77 0.70
CA GLN A 27 -13.57 7.54 0.24
C GLN A 27 -12.72 6.75 -0.76
N ALA A 28 -11.50 7.19 -1.06
CA ALA A 28 -10.54 6.27 -1.63
C ALA A 28 -10.49 5.08 -0.67
N PRO A 29 -10.70 3.82 -1.14
CA PRO A 29 -10.40 2.69 -0.30
C PRO A 29 -8.98 2.93 0.15
N ALA A 30 -8.78 3.05 1.46
CA ALA A 30 -7.47 2.90 2.02
C ALA A 30 -7.03 1.54 1.48
N GLN A 31 -6.24 1.55 0.40
CA GLN A 31 -5.44 0.39 0.07
C GLN A 31 -4.67 0.20 1.36
N GLU A 32 -5.03 -0.84 2.11
CA GLU A 32 -4.48 -1.17 3.40
C GLU A 32 -3.01 -1.52 3.18
N VAL A 33 -2.17 -0.52 2.93
CA VAL A 33 -0.73 -0.60 3.01
C VAL A 33 -0.40 -0.47 4.50
N GLY A 34 -0.95 -1.36 5.31
CA GLY A 34 -0.87 -1.24 6.76
C GLY A 34 -1.77 -2.26 7.42
N PHE A 35 -1.18 -3.11 8.27
CA PHE A 35 -1.77 -4.23 9.03
C PHE A 35 -1.79 -5.62 8.37
N GLY A 36 -1.64 -5.74 7.04
CA GLY A 36 -1.35 -7.04 6.40
C GLY A 36 0.13 -7.47 6.51
N GLY A 37 1.07 -6.52 6.63
CA GLY A 37 2.51 -6.83 6.67
C GLY A 37 2.99 -7.50 7.96
N VAL A 38 2.35 -7.18 9.09
CA VAL A 38 2.68 -7.80 10.39
C VAL A 38 2.23 -9.27 10.39
N SER A 39 1.05 -9.57 9.84
CA SER A 39 0.57 -10.95 9.70
C SER A 39 1.38 -11.74 8.67
N MET A 40 1.79 -11.11 7.57
CA MET A 40 2.65 -11.74 6.56
C MET A 40 4.02 -12.11 7.12
N MET A 41 4.67 -11.19 7.86
CA MET A 41 5.95 -11.43 8.51
C MET A 41 5.84 -12.54 9.58
N GLU A 42 4.77 -12.55 10.37
CA GLU A 42 4.54 -13.59 11.36
C GLU A 42 4.33 -14.96 10.72
N ARG A 43 3.52 -15.04 9.66
CA ARG A 43 3.31 -16.28 8.89
C ARG A 43 4.62 -16.77 8.26
N PHE A 44 5.41 -15.87 7.68
CA PHE A 44 6.72 -16.19 7.13
C PHE A 44 7.64 -16.79 8.21
N ARG A 45 7.73 -16.17 9.40
CA ARG A 45 8.53 -16.69 10.52
C ARG A 45 8.04 -18.05 11.01
N ARG A 46 6.72 -18.28 11.07
CA ARG A 46 6.13 -19.57 11.48
C ARG A 46 6.47 -20.71 10.52
N MET A 47 6.72 -20.41 9.25
CA MET A 47 7.15 -21.40 8.26
C MET A 47 8.63 -21.74 8.31
N THR A 48 9.40 -21.16 9.25
CA THR A 48 10.82 -21.47 9.49
C THR A 48 11.64 -21.39 8.19
N PRO A 49 11.80 -20.17 7.63
CA PRO A 49 12.48 -19.99 6.36
C PRO A 49 13.93 -20.47 6.45
N PRO A 50 14.48 -21.06 5.37
CA PRO A 50 15.85 -21.51 5.36
C PRO A 50 16.80 -20.32 5.50
N PHE A 51 17.86 -20.48 6.29
CA PHE A 51 18.89 -19.45 6.44
C PHE A 51 19.90 -19.52 5.28
N PHE A 52 20.33 -18.36 4.78
CA PHE A 52 21.38 -18.28 3.77
C PHE A 52 22.73 -17.97 4.41
N ASN A 53 23.70 -18.86 4.24
CA ASN A 53 25.05 -18.70 4.81
C ASN A 53 25.99 -17.83 3.94
N GLY A 54 25.51 -17.23 2.84
CA GLY A 54 26.37 -16.47 1.93
C GLY A 54 27.19 -17.36 1.00
N GLU A 55 26.62 -18.48 0.55
CA GLU A 55 27.31 -19.43 -0.33
C GLU A 55 27.72 -18.80 -1.66
N SER A 56 28.92 -19.13 -2.12
CA SER A 56 29.45 -18.66 -3.42
C SER A 56 29.11 -19.61 -4.56
N ASP A 57 28.64 -20.82 -4.26
CA ASP A 57 28.15 -21.76 -5.27
C ASP A 57 26.77 -21.29 -5.79
N PRO A 58 26.65 -20.98 -7.09
CA PRO A 58 25.39 -20.50 -7.67
C PRO A 58 24.26 -21.52 -7.55
N ILE A 59 24.55 -22.82 -7.53
CA ILE A 59 23.54 -23.88 -7.43
C ILE A 59 22.94 -23.93 -6.01
N LEU A 60 23.78 -23.76 -4.99
CA LEU A 60 23.33 -23.69 -3.60
C LEU A 60 22.53 -22.41 -3.34
N ALA A 61 22.97 -21.29 -3.90
CA ALA A 61 22.23 -20.03 -3.83
C ALA A 61 20.85 -20.12 -4.50
N GLU A 62 20.78 -20.73 -5.69
CA GLU A 62 19.52 -20.94 -6.39
C GLU A 62 18.58 -21.88 -5.62
N SER A 63 19.12 -22.95 -5.02
CA SER A 63 18.35 -23.88 -4.22
C SER A 63 17.74 -23.21 -2.98
N TRP A 64 18.51 -22.35 -2.30
CA TRP A 64 18.02 -21.54 -1.19
C TRP A 64 16.91 -20.57 -1.62
N LEU A 65 17.10 -19.89 -2.75
CA LEU A 65 16.12 -18.93 -3.29
C LEU A 65 14.79 -19.64 -3.57
N ARG A 66 14.83 -20.77 -4.29
CA ARG A 66 13.63 -21.58 -4.60
C ARG A 66 12.92 -22.08 -3.34
N GLY A 67 13.67 -22.47 -2.31
CA GLY A 67 13.11 -22.84 -1.01
C GLY A 67 12.39 -21.68 -0.33
N THR A 68 12.97 -20.49 -0.40
CA THR A 68 12.41 -19.25 0.15
C THR A 68 11.16 -18.80 -0.61
N GLU A 69 11.18 -18.87 -1.94
CA GLU A 69 10.04 -18.52 -2.79
C GLU A 69 8.82 -19.41 -2.54
N LYS A 70 9.00 -20.72 -2.30
CA LYS A 70 7.89 -21.62 -1.96
C LYS A 70 7.11 -21.16 -0.73
N ILE A 71 7.81 -20.57 0.24
CA ILE A 71 7.18 -20.03 1.45
C ILE A 71 6.30 -18.85 1.06
N PHE A 72 6.80 -17.90 0.25
CA PHE A 72 6.00 -16.76 -0.21
C PHE A 72 4.76 -17.14 -1.01
N HIS A 73 4.81 -18.21 -1.81
CA HIS A 73 3.63 -18.73 -2.52
C HIS A 73 2.60 -19.41 -1.61
N SER A 74 2.96 -19.68 -0.35
CA SER A 74 2.13 -20.39 0.62
C SER A 74 1.46 -19.45 1.64
N ILE A 75 1.66 -18.12 1.53
CA ILE A 75 1.19 -17.12 2.52
C ILE A 75 -0.03 -16.33 2.05
#